data_AF-A0A1S9PLL0-F1
#
_entry.id   AF-A0A1S9PLL0-F1
#
_cell.length_a   1.000
_cell.length_b   1.000
_cell.length_c   1.000
_cell.angle_alpha   90.00
_cell.angle_beta   90.00
_cell.angle_gamma   90.00
#
_symmetry.space_group_name_H-M   'P 1'
#
loop_
_entity.id
_entity.type
_entity.pdbx_description
1 polymer ?
#
loop_
_entity_poly.entity_id
_entity_poly.type
_entity_poly.pdbx_seq_one_letter_code
_entity_poly.pdbx_strand_id
1 'polypeptide(L)'
;MNLRVTSDTSVVKKTPPHLLFVYGTLLQPGNEFADYLNQHCKFITRGKLKGILYDIGEYPGLILNDTTGYVFGNIYQIDKEDVLKELDIYEGVGPDEEQPNLYLRLSLPIETDSGSMQAWVYVYNRPIDRLPVIASGNYAEYLKFKA
;
A
#
# COMPACT_ATOMS: atom_id res chain seq x y z
N MET A 1 -20.62 29.99 39.83
CA MET A 1 -21.53 29.29 38.90
C MET A 1 -21.47 30.06 37.58
N ASN A 2 -21.31 29.34 36.46
CA ASN A 2 -21.09 29.77 35.07
C ASN A 2 -19.65 29.85 34.59
N LEU A 3 -19.12 28.70 34.14
CA LEU A 3 -18.09 28.61 33.11
C LEU A 3 -18.80 28.40 31.77
N ARG A 4 -18.78 29.41 30.90
CA ARG A 4 -18.91 29.22 29.46
C ARG A 4 -17.52 28.96 28.92
N VAL A 5 -17.28 27.77 28.38
CA VAL A 5 -16.25 27.57 27.35
C VAL A 5 -16.94 26.84 26.21
N THR A 6 -16.88 27.52 25.07
CA THR A 6 -17.51 27.21 23.80
C THR A 6 -16.94 25.95 23.16
N SER A 7 -17.83 25.18 22.58
CA SER A 7 -17.62 24.11 21.61
C SER A 7 -16.74 24.51 20.43
N ASP A 8 -15.73 23.71 20.13
CA ASP A 8 -15.33 23.43 18.75
C ASP A 8 -14.75 22.01 18.70
N THR A 9 -15.53 21.09 18.17
CA THR A 9 -15.04 19.77 17.75
C THR A 9 -15.47 19.60 16.31
N SER A 10 -14.79 20.34 15.43
CA SER A 10 -14.78 20.06 14.01
C SER A 10 -14.22 18.66 13.79
N VAL A 11 -15.11 17.67 13.73
CA VAL A 11 -14.80 16.33 13.22
C VAL A 11 -14.42 16.51 11.76
N VAL A 12 -13.11 16.54 11.47
CA VAL A 12 -12.61 16.48 10.10
C VAL A 12 -13.13 15.17 9.50
N LYS A 13 -14.12 15.27 8.62
CA LYS A 13 -14.49 14.15 7.75
C LYS A 13 -13.26 13.82 6.90
N LYS A 14 -12.50 12.80 7.29
CA LYS A 14 -11.44 12.25 6.43
C LYS A 14 -12.13 11.64 5.21
N THR A 15 -12.12 12.34 4.09
CA THR A 15 -12.44 11.73 2.79
C THR A 15 -11.48 10.54 2.62
N PRO A 16 -11.98 9.34 2.25
CA PRO A 16 -11.10 8.22 1.99
C PRO A 16 -10.07 8.64 0.92
N PRO A 17 -8.80 8.24 1.06
CA PRO A 17 -7.81 8.63 0.08
C PRO A 17 -8.21 8.07 -1.29
N HIS A 18 -8.25 8.93 -2.29
CA HIS A 18 -8.37 8.53 -3.70
C HIS A 18 -7.01 8.10 -4.27
N LEU A 19 -6.06 7.74 -3.40
CA LEU A 19 -4.70 7.40 -3.76
C LEU A 19 -4.40 5.96 -3.33
N LEU A 20 -3.69 5.24 -4.19
CA LEU A 20 -3.16 3.90 -3.94
C LEU A 20 -1.65 3.95 -4.06
N PHE A 21 -0.94 3.43 -3.05
CA PHE A 21 0.49 3.21 -3.12
C PHE A 21 0.76 1.74 -3.46
N VAL A 22 1.50 1.54 -4.55
CA VAL A 22 1.81 0.24 -5.12
C VAL A 22 3.32 0.03 -5.10
N TYR A 23 3.77 -1.10 -4.56
CA TYR A 23 5.20 -1.44 -4.41
C TYR A 23 5.56 -2.83 -4.97
N GLY A 24 4.59 -3.58 -5.47
CA GLY A 24 4.71 -4.99 -5.82
C GLY A 24 4.41 -5.35 -7.27
N THR A 25 3.77 -6.51 -7.49
CA THR A 25 3.51 -7.10 -8.81
C THR A 25 2.63 -6.25 -9.72
N LEU A 26 1.76 -5.41 -9.15
CA LEU A 26 0.97 -4.42 -9.89
C LEU A 26 1.81 -3.37 -10.65
N LEU A 27 3.14 -3.31 -10.43
CA LEU A 27 4.07 -2.49 -11.22
C LEU A 27 4.77 -3.27 -12.35
N GLN A 28 4.52 -4.58 -12.47
CA GLN A 28 5.22 -5.43 -13.43
C GLN A 28 4.50 -5.52 -14.77
N PRO A 29 5.22 -5.39 -15.90
CA PRO A 29 4.65 -5.66 -17.22
C PRO A 29 4.18 -7.12 -17.34
N GLY A 30 3.04 -7.34 -17.99
CA GLY A 30 2.50 -8.68 -18.25
C GLY A 30 1.67 -9.28 -17.10
N ASN A 31 1.51 -8.55 -16.00
CA ASN A 31 0.51 -8.86 -14.98
C ASN A 31 -0.84 -8.23 -15.38
N GLU A 32 -1.89 -9.02 -15.48
CA GLU A 32 -3.23 -8.55 -15.91
C GLU A 32 -3.80 -7.46 -14.98
N PHE A 33 -3.51 -7.52 -13.69
CA PHE A 33 -3.92 -6.51 -12.72
C PHE A 33 -3.06 -5.24 -12.78
N ALA A 34 -1.83 -5.32 -13.28
CA ALA A 34 -1.05 -4.12 -13.63
C ALA A 34 -1.69 -3.39 -14.82
N ASP A 35 -2.18 -4.12 -15.83
CA ASP A 35 -2.93 -3.53 -16.94
C ASP A 35 -4.27 -2.94 -16.47
N TYR A 36 -5.00 -3.64 -15.60
CA TYR A 36 -6.21 -3.13 -14.95
C TYR A 36 -5.93 -1.82 -14.18
N LEU A 37 -4.87 -1.79 -13.36
CA LEU A 37 -4.45 -0.59 -12.64
C LEU A 37 -4.18 0.57 -13.60
N ASN A 38 -3.45 0.33 -14.69
CA ASN A 38 -3.12 1.38 -15.66
C ASN A 38 -4.34 1.90 -16.43
N GLN A 39 -5.41 1.11 -16.56
CA GLN A 39 -6.66 1.51 -17.21
C GLN A 39 -7.60 2.30 -16.30
N HIS A 40 -7.54 2.07 -14.99
CA HIS A 40 -8.48 2.62 -14.02
C HIS A 40 -7.87 3.59 -12.99
N CYS A 41 -6.56 3.77 -13.05
CA CYS A 41 -5.82 4.65 -12.18
C CYS A 41 -4.80 5.47 -12.96
N LYS A 42 -4.54 6.68 -12.48
CA LYS A 42 -3.55 7.60 -13.05
C LYS A 42 -2.30 7.66 -12.18
N PHE A 43 -1.13 7.41 -12.75
CA PHE A 43 0.14 7.62 -12.05
C PHE A 43 0.30 9.10 -11.64
N ILE A 44 0.65 9.33 -10.38
CA ILE A 44 0.84 10.67 -9.80
C ILE A 44 2.32 10.95 -9.55
N THR A 45 2.97 10.13 -8.72
CA THR A 45 4.37 10.33 -8.33
C THR A 45 4.96 9.06 -7.74
N ARG A 46 6.27 9.03 -7.54
CA ARG A 46 6.94 8.00 -6.73
C ARG A 46 6.90 8.39 -5.26
N GLY A 47 6.94 7.40 -4.40
CA GLY A 47 6.99 7.60 -2.97
C GLY A 47 7.67 6.46 -2.24
N LYS A 48 7.75 6.60 -0.93
CA LYS A 48 8.26 5.56 -0.04
C LYS A 48 7.57 5.62 1.31
N LEU A 49 7.58 4.50 2.04
CA LEU A 49 7.13 4.46 3.43
C LEU A 49 8.08 3.60 4.27
N LYS A 50 8.03 3.79 5.57
CA LYS A 50 8.87 3.09 6.54
C LYS A 50 8.46 1.63 6.68
N GLY A 51 9.37 0.72 6.35
CA GLY A 51 9.07 -0.70 6.33
C GLY A 51 10.19 -1.57 5.78
N ILE A 52 9.99 -2.88 5.94
CA ILE A 52 10.84 -3.93 5.41
C ILE A 52 10.03 -4.70 4.37
N LEU A 53 10.65 -4.94 3.21
CA LEU A 53 10.06 -5.72 2.15
C LEU A 53 10.61 -7.15 2.20
N TYR A 54 9.72 -8.13 2.15
CA TYR A 54 10.07 -9.54 2.14
C TYR A 54 9.68 -10.15 0.79
N ASP A 55 10.45 -11.14 0.35
CA ASP A 55 10.03 -12.02 -0.74
C ASP A 55 9.16 -13.13 -0.15
N ILE A 56 7.86 -13.12 -0.45
CA ILE A 56 6.93 -14.17 -0.01
C ILE A 56 6.77 -15.28 -1.06
N GLY A 57 7.57 -15.26 -2.13
CA GLY A 57 7.52 -16.21 -3.24
C GLY A 57 7.11 -15.53 -4.53
N GLU A 58 5.83 -15.56 -4.87
CA GLU A 58 5.33 -14.96 -6.12
C GLU A 58 5.13 -13.43 -6.03
N TYR A 59 5.00 -12.91 -4.81
CA TYR A 59 4.70 -11.51 -4.52
C TYR A 59 5.65 -10.99 -3.43
N PRO A 60 5.77 -9.67 -3.22
CA PRO A 60 6.47 -9.13 -2.08
C PRO A 60 5.52 -8.84 -0.91
N GLY A 61 5.99 -9.01 0.31
CA GLY A 61 5.26 -8.64 1.53
C GLY A 61 5.87 -7.43 2.22
N LEU A 62 5.12 -6.33 2.31
CA LEU A 62 5.50 -5.17 3.14
C LEU A 62 5.12 -5.42 4.60
N ILE A 63 6.10 -5.26 5.51
CA ILE A 63 5.88 -5.11 6.95
C ILE A 63 6.28 -3.70 7.38
N LEU A 64 5.39 -3.03 8.12
CA LEU A 64 5.66 -1.70 8.65
C LEU A 64 6.77 -1.74 9.71
N ASN A 65 7.70 -0.78 9.63
CA ASN A 65 8.81 -0.65 10.57
C ASN A 65 9.24 0.81 10.66
N ASP A 66 8.92 1.47 11.78
CA ASP A 66 9.19 2.90 11.96
C ASP A 66 10.66 3.22 12.22
N THR A 67 11.49 2.22 12.51
CA THR A 67 12.89 2.41 12.90
C THR A 67 13.85 2.33 11.72
N THR A 68 13.65 1.37 10.82
CA THR A 68 14.59 1.09 9.73
C THR A 68 13.88 0.71 8.43
N GLY A 69 14.61 0.88 7.32
CA GLY A 69 14.15 0.50 6.00
C GLY A 69 13.21 1.52 5.36
N TYR A 70 13.09 1.39 4.05
CA TYR A 70 12.11 2.07 3.23
C TYR A 70 11.64 1.11 2.16
N VAL A 71 10.33 1.09 1.91
CA VAL A 71 9.75 0.42 0.76
C VAL A 71 9.38 1.47 -0.28
N PHE A 72 9.88 1.30 -1.49
CA PHE A 72 9.73 2.22 -2.60
C PHE A 72 8.61 1.76 -3.53
N GLY A 73 7.85 2.72 -4.04
CA GLY A 73 6.72 2.43 -4.91
C GLY A 73 6.18 3.66 -5.64
N ASN A 74 5.05 3.45 -6.28
CA ASN A 74 4.35 4.44 -7.08
C ASN A 74 3.00 4.77 -6.42
N ILE A 75 2.62 6.05 -6.46
CA ILE A 75 1.32 6.53 -6.05
C ILE A 75 0.47 6.74 -7.30
N TYR A 76 -0.72 6.15 -7.28
CA TYR A 76 -1.74 6.28 -8.31
C TYR A 76 -2.99 6.93 -7.73
N GLN A 77 -3.65 7.77 -8.53
CA GLN A 77 -4.99 8.25 -8.26
C GLN A 77 -5.99 7.24 -8.80
N ILE A 78 -6.98 6.90 -7.98
CA ILE A 78 -8.04 5.94 -8.29
C ILE A 78 -9.23 6.70 -8.90
N ASP A 79 -9.70 6.29 -10.07
CA ASP A 79 -10.79 6.98 -10.76
C ASP A 79 -12.18 6.61 -10.20
N LYS A 80 -12.34 5.38 -9.70
CA LYS A 80 -13.59 4.84 -9.16
C LYS A 80 -13.34 4.00 -7.92
N GLU A 81 -14.21 4.11 -6.92
CA GLU A 81 -14.09 3.34 -5.67
C GLU A 81 -14.14 1.82 -5.89
N ASP A 82 -14.80 1.33 -6.94
CA ASP A 82 -14.88 -0.12 -7.20
C ASP A 82 -13.54 -0.76 -7.57
N VAL A 83 -12.55 0.01 -8.04
CA VAL A 83 -11.18 -0.47 -8.30
C VAL A 83 -10.60 -1.12 -7.06
N LEU A 84 -10.86 -0.54 -5.89
CA LEU A 84 -10.39 -1.05 -4.61
C LEU A 84 -10.98 -2.43 -4.28
N LYS A 85 -12.22 -2.73 -4.71
CA LYS A 85 -12.83 -4.04 -4.47
C LYS A 85 -12.20 -5.13 -5.31
N GLU A 86 -11.92 -4.83 -6.58
CA GLU A 86 -11.22 -5.78 -7.47
C GLU A 86 -9.80 -6.06 -6.97
N LEU A 87 -9.11 -5.03 -6.49
CA LEU A 87 -7.79 -5.19 -5.89
C LEU A 87 -7.82 -5.91 -4.54
N ASP A 88 -8.88 -5.77 -3.74
CA ASP A 88 -9.03 -6.54 -2.50
C ASP A 88 -9.10 -8.04 -2.79
N ILE A 89 -9.87 -8.44 -3.80
CA ILE A 89 -9.99 -9.85 -4.23
C ILE A 89 -8.61 -10.38 -4.67
N TYR A 90 -7.92 -9.62 -5.52
CA TYR A 90 -6.58 -10.00 -5.99
C TYR A 90 -5.56 -10.14 -4.86
N GLU A 91 -5.59 -9.24 -3.86
CA GLU A 91 -4.67 -9.23 -2.73
C GLU A 91 -5.16 -10.13 -1.56
N GLY A 92 -6.22 -10.93 -1.74
CA GLY A 92 -6.73 -11.84 -0.70
C GLY A 92 -7.26 -11.13 0.55
N VAL A 93 -7.92 -9.99 0.37
CA VAL A 93 -8.57 -9.17 1.40
C VAL A 93 -10.07 -9.40 1.37
N GLY A 94 -10.66 -9.79 2.50
CA GLY A 94 -12.12 -9.94 2.62
C GLY A 94 -12.54 -11.13 3.48
N PRO A 95 -13.84 -11.22 3.84
CA PRO A 95 -14.37 -12.30 4.66
C PRO A 95 -14.41 -13.65 3.94
N ASP A 96 -14.48 -13.63 2.61
CA ASP A 96 -14.56 -14.82 1.76
C ASP A 96 -13.16 -15.39 1.41
N GLU A 97 -12.09 -14.70 1.84
CA GLU A 97 -10.69 -15.08 1.62
C GLU A 97 -10.12 -15.88 2.80
N GLU A 98 -9.01 -16.59 2.57
CA GLU A 98 -8.34 -17.37 3.62
C GLU A 98 -7.93 -16.48 4.81
N GLN A 99 -8.21 -16.97 6.03
CA GLN A 99 -7.96 -16.25 7.28
C GLN A 99 -6.72 -16.75 8.03
N PRO A 100 -5.87 -15.85 8.56
CA PRO A 100 -5.95 -14.40 8.40
C PRO A 100 -5.69 -14.00 6.93
N ASN A 101 -6.36 -12.92 6.49
CA ASN A 101 -6.15 -12.36 5.16
C ASN A 101 -4.65 -12.18 4.86
N LEU A 102 -4.27 -12.44 3.61
CA LEU A 102 -2.88 -12.38 3.16
C LEU A 102 -2.30 -10.97 3.35
N TYR A 103 -3.08 -9.98 2.93
CA TYR A 103 -2.81 -8.56 3.13
C TYR A 103 -3.91 -7.90 3.96
N LEU A 104 -3.60 -6.71 4.48
CA LEU A 104 -4.56 -5.75 5.03
C LEU A 104 -4.48 -4.46 4.23
N ARG A 105 -5.62 -3.89 3.85
CA ARG A 105 -5.65 -2.57 3.24
C ARG A 105 -5.73 -1.47 4.30
N LEU A 106 -4.65 -0.70 4.41
CA LEU A 106 -4.51 0.37 5.40
C LEU A 106 -4.33 1.74 4.72
N SER A 107 -4.81 2.81 5.35
CA SER A 107 -4.54 4.18 4.91
C SER A 107 -3.30 4.72 5.62
N LEU A 108 -2.20 4.88 4.90
CA LEU A 108 -0.90 5.22 5.46
C LEU A 108 -0.31 6.49 4.81
N PRO A 109 0.52 7.26 5.54
CA PRO A 109 1.28 8.36 4.99
C PRO A 109 2.42 7.83 4.12
N ILE A 110 2.54 8.37 2.91
CA ILE A 110 3.62 8.08 1.96
C ILE A 110 4.50 9.31 1.82
N GLU A 111 5.80 9.15 2.05
CA GLU A 111 6.79 10.19 1.83
C GLU A 111 7.02 10.38 0.32
N THR A 112 6.87 11.61 -0.17
CA THR A 112 7.19 12.02 -1.55
C THR A 112 8.09 13.25 -1.54
N ASP A 113 8.67 13.59 -2.68
CA ASP A 113 9.49 14.80 -2.83
C ASP A 113 8.70 16.10 -2.57
N SER A 114 7.37 16.06 -2.74
CA SER A 114 6.46 17.18 -2.48
C SER A 114 5.83 17.18 -1.08
N GLY A 115 6.20 16.23 -0.22
CA GLY A 115 5.63 16.05 1.12
C GLY A 115 4.82 14.76 1.30
N SER A 116 4.18 14.62 2.45
CA SER A 116 3.45 13.40 2.80
C SER A 116 2.06 13.35 2.13
N MET A 117 1.71 12.19 1.56
CA MET A 117 0.39 11.93 0.94
C MET A 117 -0.27 10.72 1.61
N GLN A 118 -1.55 10.81 1.97
CA GLN A 118 -2.30 9.64 2.46
C GLN A 118 -2.73 8.75 1.27
N ALA A 119 -2.37 7.47 1.31
CA ALA A 119 -2.76 6.50 0.29
C ALA A 119 -3.20 5.16 0.93
N TRP A 120 -4.01 4.40 0.21
CA TRP A 120 -4.25 2.99 0.50
C TRP A 120 -2.99 2.18 0.21
N VAL A 121 -2.70 1.22 1.08
CA VAL A 121 -1.54 0.32 1.01
C VAL A 121 -1.98 -1.08 1.41
N TYR A 122 -1.59 -2.09 0.65
CA TYR A 122 -1.73 -3.49 1.04
C TYR A 122 -0.51 -3.89 1.87
N VAL A 123 -0.70 -4.19 3.15
CA VAL A 123 0.35 -4.57 4.11
C VAL A 123 0.24 -6.06 4.40
N TYR A 124 1.35 -6.80 4.26
CA TYR A 124 1.36 -8.24 4.47
C TYR A 124 1.05 -8.57 5.94
N ASN A 125 0.23 -9.60 6.16
CA ASN A 125 -0.40 -9.88 7.45
C ASN A 125 -0.23 -11.33 7.92
N ARG A 126 0.76 -12.03 7.38
CA ARG A 126 1.07 -13.42 7.75
C ARG A 126 2.49 -13.52 8.32
N PRO A 127 2.87 -14.67 8.92
CA PRO A 127 4.21 -14.86 9.46
C PRO A 127 5.29 -14.61 8.41
N ILE A 128 6.41 -14.05 8.87
CA ILE A 128 7.58 -13.70 8.05
C ILE A 128 8.80 -14.57 8.38
N ASP A 129 8.62 -15.58 9.22
CA ASP A 129 9.69 -16.48 9.62
C ASP A 129 10.37 -17.10 8.41
N ARG A 130 11.69 -16.88 8.31
CA ARG A 130 12.57 -17.41 7.24
C ARG A 130 12.33 -16.83 5.84
N LEU A 131 11.50 -15.79 5.70
CA LEU A 131 11.35 -15.12 4.42
C LEU A 131 12.59 -14.28 4.08
N PRO A 132 13.09 -14.33 2.83
CA PRO A 132 14.19 -13.46 2.41
C PRO A 132 13.79 -11.99 2.50
N VAL A 133 14.67 -11.17 3.07
CA VAL A 133 14.52 -9.71 3.05
C VAL A 133 14.98 -9.16 1.70
N ILE A 134 14.15 -8.34 1.09
CA ILE A 134 14.49 -7.54 -0.08
C ILE A 134 15.15 -6.25 0.43
N ALA A 135 16.47 -6.31 0.61
CA ALA A 135 17.24 -5.25 1.29
C ALA A 135 17.16 -3.88 0.59
N SER A 136 16.95 -3.83 -0.72
CA SER A 136 16.76 -2.57 -1.47
C SER A 136 15.43 -1.88 -1.16
N GLY A 137 14.44 -2.62 -0.64
CA GLY A 137 13.06 -2.14 -0.49
C GLY A 137 12.36 -1.84 -1.82
N ASN A 138 12.96 -2.23 -2.95
CA ASN A 138 12.45 -2.00 -4.29
C ASN A 138 12.27 -3.34 -5.01
N TYR A 139 11.03 -3.74 -5.19
CA TYR A 139 10.72 -5.04 -5.78
C TYR A 139 11.14 -5.16 -7.26
N ALA A 140 10.94 -4.09 -8.04
CA ALA A 140 11.32 -4.10 -9.45
C ALA A 140 12.85 -4.22 -9.63
N GLU A 141 13.64 -3.68 -8.70
CA GLU A 141 15.08 -3.91 -8.67
C GLU A 141 15.42 -5.35 -8.27
N TYR A 142 14.76 -5.87 -7.23
CA TYR A 142 14.96 -7.23 -6.74
C TYR A 142 14.77 -8.30 -7.82
N LEU A 143 13.71 -8.18 -8.63
CA LEU A 143 13.40 -9.14 -9.70
C LEU A 143 14.47 -9.24 -10.78
N LYS A 144 15.28 -8.20 -10.99
CA LYS A 144 16.39 -8.26 -11.97
C LYS A 144 17.48 -9.25 -11.56
N PHE A 145 17.53 -9.58 -10.27
CA PHE A 145 18.54 -10.45 -9.67
C PHE A 145 17.93 -11.73 -9.08
N LYS A 146 16.59 -11.85 -9.11
CA LYS A 146 15.89 -13.07 -8.71
C LYS A 146 16.05 -14.10 -9.84
N ALA A 147 16.69 -15.22 -9.51
CA ALA A 147 16.99 -16.32 -10.44
C ALA A 147 15.75 -17.15 -10.75
#